data_AF-A0A9W7LJK9-F1
#
_entry.id   AF-A0A9W7LJK9-F1
#
_cell.length_a   1.000
_cell.length_b   1.000
_cell.length_c   1.000
_cell.angle_alpha   90.00
_cell.angle_beta   90.00
_cell.angle_gamma   90.00
#
_symmetry.space_group_name_H-M   'P 1'
#
loop_
_entity.id
_entity.type
_entity.pdbx_description
1 polymer ?
#
loop_
_entity_poly.entity_id
_entity_poly.type
_entity_poly.pdbx_seq_one_letter_code
_entity_poly.pdbx_strand_id
1 'polypeptide(L)'
;MAQRCVPAPFLTKTYELVDDPITDDVISWNGNGTAFVVWKNADFARDLLPNYSKRDNFSSFVRQLNTYGFRKVVQDKWEFANENFKRGEKELLSEIRRRKLVTPSPTKTPAKGKTSGARPSSPTKSGEDLVSTSTSSPDSKNSGTIETEPTKTTQLSYLSGEYEKLKKHNEMLSSELAQAKKQCDELLRF
;
A
#
# COMPACT_ATOMS: atom_id res chain seq x y z
N MET A 1 6.72 36.32 -9.19
CA MET A 1 5.28 36.02 -9.04
C MET A 1 5.11 34.51 -9.02
N ALA A 2 4.79 33.91 -7.87
CA ALA A 2 4.60 32.47 -7.77
C ALA A 2 3.35 32.07 -8.58
N GLN A 3 3.51 31.20 -9.56
CA GLN A 3 2.37 30.61 -10.26
C GLN A 3 1.52 29.85 -9.24
N ARG A 4 0.35 30.40 -8.89
CA ARG A 4 -0.66 29.70 -8.09
C ARG A 4 -1.15 28.50 -8.91
N CYS A 5 -0.48 27.36 -8.73
CA CYS A 5 -0.86 26.10 -9.34
C CYS A 5 -2.11 25.58 -8.63
N VAL A 6 -3.10 25.10 -9.38
CA VAL A 6 -4.29 24.48 -8.78
C VAL A 6 -3.82 23.27 -7.96
N PRO A 7 -4.19 23.17 -6.66
CA PRO A 7 -3.80 22.04 -5.83
C PRO A 7 -4.39 20.75 -6.38
N ALA A 8 -3.65 19.65 -6.24
CA ALA A 8 -4.11 18.35 -6.72
C ALA A 8 -5.44 17.97 -6.04
N PRO A 9 -6.45 17.45 -6.77
CA PRO A 9 -7.78 17.16 -6.19
C PRO A 9 -7.72 16.25 -4.96
N PHE A 10 -6.77 15.31 -4.92
CA PHE A 10 -6.53 14.45 -3.77
C PHE A 10 -6.21 15.25 -2.50
N LEU A 11 -5.37 16.28 -2.61
CA LEU A 11 -4.95 17.10 -1.48
C LEU A 11 -6.11 17.96 -0.99
N THR A 12 -6.85 18.57 -1.90
CA THR A 12 -8.03 19.39 -1.58
C THR A 12 -9.09 18.56 -0.86
N LYS A 13 -9.40 17.37 -1.38
CA LYS A 13 -10.36 16.45 -0.76
C LYS A 13 -9.89 15.94 0.59
N THR A 14 -8.60 15.62 0.72
CA THR A 14 -8.05 15.16 2.00
C THR A 14 -8.09 16.27 3.04
N TYR A 15 -7.80 17.51 2.64
CA TYR A 15 -7.93 18.68 3.52
C TYR A 15 -9.37 18.84 4.00
N GLU A 16 -10.34 18.85 3.08
CA GLU A 16 -11.77 18.97 3.42
C GLU A 16 -12.23 17.85 4.35
N LEU A 17 -11.74 16.63 4.12
CA LEU A 17 -12.02 15.48 4.97
C LEU A 17 -11.44 15.58 6.38
N VAL A 18 -10.28 16.21 6.54
CA VAL A 18 -9.66 16.38 7.87
C VAL A 18 -10.25 17.59 8.60
N ASP A 19 -10.75 18.59 7.85
CA ASP A 19 -11.30 19.83 8.38
C ASP A 19 -12.80 19.73 8.74
N ASP A 20 -13.48 18.66 8.34
CA ASP A 20 -14.88 18.40 8.67
C ASP A 20 -15.02 17.79 10.09
N PRO A 21 -15.68 18.48 11.04
CA PRO A 21 -15.88 17.99 12.40
C PRO A 21 -16.70 16.70 12.47
N ILE A 22 -17.52 16.40 11.45
CA ILE A 22 -18.33 15.18 11.42
C ILE A 22 -17.43 13.94 11.33
N THR A 23 -16.27 14.08 10.71
CA THR A 23 -15.34 12.98 10.47
C THR A 23 -14.24 12.86 11.53
N ASP A 24 -14.22 13.73 12.54
CA ASP A 24 -13.17 13.78 13.58
C ASP A 24 -12.96 12.44 14.31
N ASP A 25 -14.04 11.66 14.49
CA ASP A 25 -14.01 10.32 15.10
C ASP A 25 -13.19 9.29 14.30
N VAL A 26 -12.98 9.55 13.01
CA VAL A 26 -12.32 8.64 12.06
C VAL A 26 -11.00 9.24 11.57
N ILE A 27 -11.00 10.54 11.24
CA ILE A 27 -9.85 11.31 10.77
C ILE A 27 -9.96 12.75 11.26
N SER A 28 -8.90 13.27 11.89
CA SER A 28 -8.90 14.62 12.47
C SER A 28 -7.52 15.25 12.40
N TRP A 29 -7.47 16.57 12.57
CA TRP A 29 -6.21 17.27 12.82
C TRP A 29 -5.59 16.84 14.16
N ASN A 30 -4.26 16.83 14.22
CA ASN A 30 -3.57 16.75 15.52
C ASN A 30 -3.77 18.07 16.30
N GLY A 31 -3.48 18.06 17.61
CA GLY A 31 -3.71 19.24 18.47
C GLY A 31 -3.01 20.52 18.02
N ASN A 32 -1.97 20.40 17.20
CA ASN A 32 -1.17 21.52 16.68
C ASN A 32 -1.63 21.98 15.28
N GLY A 33 -2.50 21.23 14.60
CA GLY A 33 -2.95 21.51 13.24
C GLY A 33 -1.88 21.34 12.15
N THR A 34 -0.76 20.68 12.45
CA THR A 34 0.37 20.49 11.51
C THR A 34 0.43 19.09 10.90
N ALA A 35 -0.38 18.18 11.43
CA ALA A 35 -0.51 16.81 10.95
C ALA A 35 -1.96 16.37 11.11
N PHE A 36 -2.34 15.29 10.44
CA PHE A 36 -3.63 14.66 10.65
C PHE A 36 -3.45 13.20 11.08
N VAL A 37 -4.42 12.70 11.84
CA VAL A 37 -4.42 11.36 12.41
C VAL A 37 -5.62 10.59 11.89
N VAL A 38 -5.40 9.37 11.43
CA VAL A 38 -6.48 8.42 11.11
C VAL A 38 -6.65 7.47 12.30
N TRP A 39 -7.75 7.59 13.03
CA TRP A 39 -8.03 6.80 14.22
C TRP A 39 -8.55 5.41 13.88
N LYS A 40 -9.53 5.34 12.97
CA LYS A 40 -10.24 4.11 12.60
C LYS A 40 -10.01 3.79 11.13
N ASN A 41 -8.92 3.12 10.83
CA ASN A 41 -8.52 2.82 9.44
C ASN A 41 -9.56 1.97 8.66
N ALA A 42 -10.26 1.06 9.35
CA ALA A 42 -11.29 0.21 8.75
C ALA A 42 -12.54 1.01 8.36
N ASP A 43 -13.02 1.88 9.25
CA ASP A 43 -14.20 2.72 8.99
C ASP A 43 -13.85 3.82 7.98
N PHE A 44 -12.64 4.38 8.04
CA PHE A 44 -12.14 5.28 7.00
C PHE A 44 -12.17 4.62 5.61
N ALA A 45 -11.77 3.37 5.51
CA ALA A 45 -11.76 2.65 4.25
C ALA A 45 -13.17 2.30 3.74
N ARG A 46 -14.10 1.99 4.64
CA ARG A 46 -15.46 1.58 4.30
C ARG A 46 -16.37 2.77 3.98
N ASP A 47 -16.31 3.82 4.80
CA ASP A 47 -17.34 4.86 4.82
C ASP A 47 -16.89 6.14 4.10
N LEU A 48 -15.57 6.42 4.12
CA LEU A 48 -15.02 7.63 3.53
C LEU A 48 -14.42 7.36 2.14
N LEU A 49 -13.57 6.34 1.97
CA LEU A 49 -12.88 6.11 0.70
C LEU A 49 -13.78 5.98 -0.54
N PRO A 50 -14.96 5.33 -0.50
CA PRO A 50 -15.82 5.22 -1.69
C PRO A 50 -16.30 6.58 -2.21
N ASN A 51 -16.48 7.56 -1.30
CA ASN A 51 -16.90 8.91 -1.65
C ASN A 51 -15.74 9.76 -2.20
N TYR A 52 -14.50 9.47 -1.78
CA TYR A 52 -13.35 10.30 -2.10
C TYR A 52 -12.45 9.74 -3.21
N SER A 53 -12.40 8.41 -3.37
CA SER A 53 -11.46 7.73 -4.25
C SER A 53 -12.11 6.54 -4.95
N LYS A 54 -11.61 6.19 -6.14
CA LYS A 54 -12.11 5.03 -6.92
C LYS A 54 -11.67 3.67 -6.35
N ARG A 55 -11.02 3.62 -5.18
CA ARG A 55 -10.44 2.41 -4.59
C ARG A 55 -10.66 2.41 -3.08
N ASP A 56 -11.36 1.39 -2.61
CA ASP A 56 -11.85 1.32 -1.22
C ASP A 56 -10.78 0.81 -0.22
N ASN A 57 -9.49 1.00 -0.53
CA ASN A 57 -8.40 0.45 0.26
C ASN A 57 -7.52 1.55 0.85
N PHE A 58 -7.38 1.54 2.19
CA PHE A 58 -6.53 2.45 2.95
C PHE A 58 -5.09 2.52 2.43
N SER A 59 -4.54 1.40 1.95
CA SER A 59 -3.20 1.35 1.36
C SER A 59 -3.07 2.23 0.11
N SER A 60 -4.14 2.38 -0.67
CA SER A 60 -4.17 3.28 -1.83
C SER A 60 -4.11 4.74 -1.40
N PHE A 61 -4.79 5.08 -0.30
CA PHE A 61 -4.73 6.40 0.31
C PHE A 61 -3.32 6.70 0.83
N VAL A 62 -2.73 5.78 1.60
CA VAL A 62 -1.34 5.91 2.09
C VAL A 62 -0.35 6.04 0.94
N ARG A 63 -0.54 5.31 -0.16
CA ARG A 63 0.30 5.46 -1.36
C ARG A 63 0.17 6.84 -2.00
N GLN A 64 -1.02 7.43 -2.03
CA GLN A 64 -1.20 8.80 -2.50
C GLN A 64 -0.50 9.80 -1.57
N LEU A 65 -0.66 9.65 -0.25
CA LEU A 65 0.09 10.45 0.73
C LEU A 65 1.60 10.39 0.50
N ASN A 66 2.15 9.19 0.36
CA ASN A 66 3.56 8.99 0.04
C ASN A 66 3.95 9.66 -1.29
N THR A 67 3.08 9.63 -2.29
CA THR A 67 3.34 10.26 -3.60
C THR A 67 3.48 11.79 -3.47
N TYR A 68 2.76 12.41 -2.54
CA TYR A 68 2.81 13.85 -2.26
C TYR A 68 3.77 14.23 -1.13
N GLY A 69 4.58 13.28 -0.64
CA GLY A 69 5.65 13.59 0.33
C GLY A 69 5.23 13.61 1.78
N PHE A 70 4.01 13.19 2.10
CA PHE A 70 3.61 12.99 3.49
C PHE A 70 4.46 11.90 4.15
N ARG A 71 4.73 12.08 5.44
CA ARG A 71 5.52 11.16 6.25
C ARG A 71 4.75 10.76 7.50
N LYS A 72 4.89 9.50 7.90
CA LYS A 72 4.34 9.01 9.15
C LYS A 72 5.17 9.58 10.30
N VAL A 73 4.55 10.32 11.21
CA VAL A 73 5.23 11.01 12.33
C VAL A 73 5.36 10.09 13.55
N VAL A 74 4.36 9.25 13.77
CA VAL A 74 4.27 8.36 14.95
C VAL A 74 4.23 6.90 14.48
N GLN A 75 4.94 5.99 15.16
CA GLN A 75 4.94 4.57 14.76
C GLN A 75 3.62 3.88 15.07
N ASP A 76 3.02 4.15 16.23
CA ASP A 76 1.81 3.48 16.72
C ASP A 76 0.50 4.13 16.27
N LYS A 77 0.57 5.28 15.61
CA LYS A 77 -0.59 6.02 15.11
C LYS A 77 -0.46 6.27 13.62
N TRP A 78 -1.58 6.31 12.92
CA TRP A 78 -1.62 6.74 11.52
C TRP A 78 -1.61 8.26 11.41
N GLU A 79 -0.57 8.88 11.99
CA GLU A 79 -0.34 10.32 11.97
C GLU A 79 0.59 10.67 10.82
N PHE A 80 0.12 11.54 9.92
CA PHE A 80 0.84 11.96 8.74
C PHE A 80 1.01 13.48 8.71
N ALA A 81 2.25 13.92 8.48
CA ALA A 81 2.58 15.33 8.34
C ALA A 81 3.19 15.65 6.97
N ASN A 82 3.00 16.90 6.56
CA ASN A 82 3.65 17.54 5.43
C ASN A 82 3.81 19.03 5.74
N GLU A 83 4.93 19.63 5.34
CA GLU A 83 5.27 21.03 5.64
C GLU A 83 4.22 22.04 5.14
N ASN A 84 3.56 21.72 4.03
CA ASN A 84 2.59 22.60 3.38
C ASN A 84 1.13 22.09 3.55
N PHE A 85 0.90 21.12 4.45
CA PHE A 85 -0.43 20.63 4.80
C PHE A 85 -0.76 20.96 6.26
N LYS A 86 -1.41 22.12 6.47
CA LYS A 86 -1.72 22.64 7.80
C LYS A 86 -3.16 23.16 7.88
N ARG A 87 -3.77 23.04 9.06
CA ARG A 87 -5.11 23.53 9.35
C ARG A 87 -5.20 25.04 9.12
N GLY A 88 -6.22 25.48 8.39
CA GLY A 88 -6.48 26.88 8.06
C GLY A 88 -5.67 27.43 6.87
N GLU A 89 -4.62 26.74 6.43
CA GLU A 89 -3.72 27.22 5.37
C GLU A 89 -3.91 26.45 4.05
N LYS A 90 -5.14 26.45 3.52
CA LYS A 90 -5.48 25.75 2.26
C LYS A 90 -4.69 26.24 1.05
N GLU A 91 -4.19 27.48 1.07
CA GLU A 91 -3.37 28.03 -0.03
C GLU A 91 -2.04 27.28 -0.20
N LEU A 92 -1.47 26.74 0.89
CA LEU A 92 -0.21 25.98 0.88
C LEU A 92 -0.33 24.63 0.15
N LEU A 93 -1.54 24.10 -0.02
CA LEU A 93 -1.77 22.86 -0.78
C LEU A 93 -1.24 22.96 -2.22
N SER A 94 -1.16 24.18 -2.79
CA SER A 94 -0.62 24.42 -4.13
C SER A 94 0.89 24.19 -4.23
N GLU A 95 1.60 24.23 -3.10
CA GLU A 95 3.05 24.03 -3.02
C GLU A 95 3.41 22.54 -2.94
N ILE A 96 2.47 21.70 -2.50
CA ILE A 96 2.67 20.25 -2.42
C ILE A 96 2.70 19.64 -3.83
N ARG A 97 3.90 19.23 -4.25
CA ARG A 97 4.11 18.59 -5.55
C ARG A 97 4.29 17.09 -5.42
N ARG A 98 3.82 16.37 -6.44
CA ARG A 98 4.07 14.94 -6.58
C ARG A 98 5.59 14.69 -6.68
N ARG A 99 6.11 13.82 -5.82
CA ARG A 99 7.50 13.38 -5.89
C ARG A 99 7.72 12.62 -7.20
N LYS A 100 8.76 12.99 -7.95
CA LYS A 100 9.26 12.14 -9.03
C LYS A 100 9.85 10.91 -8.37
N LEU A 101 9.33 9.73 -8.72
CA LEU A 101 9.98 8.48 -8.39
C LEU A 101 11.34 8.51 -9.09
N VAL A 102 12.41 8.62 -8.33
CA VAL A 102 13.76 8.41 -8.85
C VAL A 102 13.84 6.91 -9.13
N THR A 103 13.49 6.49 -10.34
CA THR A 103 13.95 5.20 -10.86
C THR A 103 15.48 5.26 -10.78
N PRO A 104 16.17 4.34 -10.09
CA PRO A 104 17.62 4.24 -10.24
C PRO A 104 17.87 3.89 -11.70
N SER A 105 18.20 4.89 -12.51
CA SER A 105 18.72 4.67 -13.85
C SER A 105 20.00 3.86 -13.68
N PRO A 106 20.17 2.72 -14.39
CA PRO A 106 21.46 2.05 -14.40
C PRO A 106 22.50 3.06 -14.90
N THR A 107 23.55 3.14 -14.11
CA THR A 107 24.74 3.96 -14.23
C THR A 107 25.20 4.12 -15.68
N LYS A 108 25.30 5.37 -16.15
CA LYS A 108 26.03 5.70 -17.37
C LYS A 108 27.51 5.42 -17.13
N THR A 109 28.06 4.39 -17.77
CA THR A 109 29.50 4.27 -18.02
C THR A 109 29.88 5.11 -19.25
N PRO A 110 30.97 5.89 -19.22
CA PRO A 110 31.49 6.58 -20.39
C PRO A 110 32.63 5.76 -21.03
N ALA A 111 32.49 5.34 -22.30
CA ALA A 111 33.63 5.12 -23.22
C ALA A 111 33.19 4.67 -24.63
N LYS A 112 33.24 5.61 -25.58
CA LYS A 112 33.94 5.58 -26.89
C LYS A 112 33.92 4.27 -27.74
N GLY A 113 33.35 4.34 -28.94
CA GLY A 113 33.58 3.34 -30.02
C GLY A 113 32.67 3.56 -31.24
N LYS A 114 33.16 3.27 -32.45
CA LYS A 114 32.71 3.77 -33.76
C LYS A 114 31.98 2.66 -34.57
N THR A 115 31.35 3.08 -35.68
CA THR A 115 31.02 2.35 -36.95
C THR A 115 29.79 1.43 -37.08
N SER A 116 28.90 1.86 -37.99
CA SER A 116 28.19 1.16 -39.09
C SER A 116 27.64 -0.27 -38.94
N GLY A 117 26.36 -0.43 -39.33
CA GLY A 117 25.94 -1.46 -40.29
C GLY A 117 25.19 -2.69 -39.74
N ALA A 118 23.97 -2.87 -40.28
CA ALA A 118 23.29 -4.13 -40.57
C ALA A 118 22.96 -5.15 -39.45
N ARG A 119 21.64 -5.46 -39.36
CA ARG A 119 21.04 -6.76 -38.96
C ARG A 119 21.79 -7.92 -39.65
N PRO A 120 21.95 -9.12 -39.06
CA PRO A 120 20.85 -10.10 -39.08
C PRO A 120 20.81 -11.14 -37.92
N SER A 121 19.68 -11.85 -37.86
CA SER A 121 19.45 -13.27 -37.47
C SER A 121 20.13 -13.92 -36.25
N SER A 122 19.25 -14.43 -35.38
CA SER A 122 19.41 -15.57 -34.46
C SER A 122 20.17 -16.78 -35.02
N PRO A 123 20.83 -17.55 -34.14
CA PRO A 123 20.92 -19.00 -34.31
C PRO A 123 20.52 -19.82 -33.08
N THR A 124 19.93 -20.96 -33.42
CA THR A 124 19.54 -22.15 -32.66
C THR A 124 20.74 -23.02 -32.26
N LYS A 125 20.71 -23.66 -31.07
CA LYS A 125 21.08 -25.07 -30.73
C LYS A 125 21.47 -25.17 -29.24
N SER A 126 20.81 -25.97 -28.41
CA SER A 126 20.81 -27.46 -28.31
C SER A 126 21.97 -27.98 -27.46
N GLY A 127 21.61 -28.64 -26.36
CA GLY A 127 22.50 -29.41 -25.48
C GLY A 127 21.66 -29.98 -24.34
N GLU A 128 21.57 -31.30 -24.30
CA GLU A 128 20.57 -32.15 -23.67
C GLU A 128 21.25 -33.07 -22.64
N ASP A 129 20.62 -33.31 -21.49
CA ASP A 129 20.80 -34.44 -20.56
C ASP A 129 19.57 -34.37 -19.61
N LEU A 130 18.45 -35.12 -19.71
CA LEU A 130 18.15 -36.56 -19.75
C LEU A 130 18.65 -37.34 -18.53
N VAL A 131 17.83 -37.43 -17.47
CA VAL A 131 17.08 -38.65 -17.11
C VAL A 131 16.05 -38.34 -16.02
N SER A 132 14.84 -38.84 -16.28
CA SER A 132 13.56 -38.63 -15.60
C SER A 132 13.39 -39.46 -14.32
N THR A 133 12.40 -39.10 -13.50
CA THR A 133 11.32 -40.06 -13.16
C THR A 133 10.04 -39.32 -12.75
N SER A 134 8.96 -39.80 -13.34
CA SER A 134 7.58 -39.29 -13.47
C SER A 134 6.84 -39.15 -12.12
N THR A 135 5.69 -38.48 -12.00
CA THR A 135 4.37 -38.70 -12.65
C THR A 135 3.46 -37.49 -12.28
N SER A 136 2.43 -37.03 -12.98
CA SER A 136 1.68 -37.43 -14.18
C SER A 136 0.85 -36.21 -14.64
N SER A 137 0.85 -35.92 -15.94
CA SER A 137 -0.15 -35.05 -16.60
C SER A 137 -1.37 -35.89 -17.06
N PRO A 138 -2.48 -35.29 -17.52
CA PRO A 138 -2.50 -34.80 -18.91
C PRO A 138 -3.21 -33.45 -19.16
N ASP A 139 -2.65 -32.72 -20.15
CA ASP A 139 -3.25 -32.00 -21.28
C ASP A 139 -4.76 -32.24 -21.59
N SER A 140 -5.55 -31.42 -22.30
CA SER A 140 -5.35 -30.28 -23.24
C SER A 140 -6.75 -29.74 -23.62
N LYS A 141 -6.89 -28.46 -24.01
CA LYS A 141 -7.57 -27.98 -25.26
C LYS A 141 -7.91 -26.48 -25.24
N ASN A 142 -7.44 -25.81 -26.28
CA ASN A 142 -7.79 -24.48 -26.78
C ASN A 142 -9.29 -24.35 -27.15
N SER A 143 -9.92 -23.20 -26.85
CA SER A 143 -10.78 -22.44 -27.78
C SER A 143 -11.29 -21.17 -27.09
N GLY A 144 -11.31 -20.04 -27.81
CA GLY A 144 -11.85 -18.78 -27.32
C GLY A 144 -13.36 -18.78 -27.10
N THR A 145 -13.85 -17.59 -26.74
CA THR A 145 -15.24 -17.07 -26.71
C THR A 145 -15.74 -16.73 -25.30
N ILE A 146 -15.74 -15.42 -25.03
CA ILE A 146 -16.72 -14.58 -24.30
C ILE A 146 -17.49 -15.18 -23.08
N GLU A 147 -17.46 -14.40 -21.98
CA GLU A 147 -18.44 -14.26 -20.87
C GLU A 147 -18.08 -14.80 -19.46
N THR A 148 -18.31 -13.88 -18.51
CA THR A 148 -18.73 -14.01 -17.09
C THR A 148 -17.81 -14.59 -15.99
N GLU A 149 -17.66 -13.77 -14.94
CA GLU A 149 -16.86 -13.93 -13.71
C GLU A 149 -17.16 -15.21 -12.88
N PRO A 150 -16.11 -15.94 -12.43
CA PRO A 150 -16.20 -16.79 -11.24
C PRO A 150 -15.01 -16.67 -10.25
N THR A 151 -14.11 -15.69 -10.39
CA THR A 151 -12.81 -15.70 -9.68
C THR A 151 -12.85 -15.25 -8.22
N LYS A 152 -13.92 -14.57 -7.76
CA LYS A 152 -14.01 -14.02 -6.40
C LYS A 152 -14.27 -15.07 -5.31
N THR A 153 -15.05 -16.11 -5.61
CA THR A 153 -15.47 -17.13 -4.62
C THR A 153 -14.29 -17.95 -4.09
N THR A 154 -13.35 -18.33 -4.97
CA THR A 154 -12.17 -19.12 -4.60
C THR A 154 -11.15 -18.33 -3.77
N GLN A 155 -11.03 -17.02 -4.01
CA GLN A 155 -10.20 -16.15 -3.18
C GLN A 155 -10.79 -15.94 -1.78
N LEU A 156 -12.12 -15.83 -1.68
CA LEU A 156 -12.82 -15.55 -0.43
C LEU A 156 -12.76 -16.75 0.54
N SER A 157 -12.88 -17.97 0.05
CA SER A 157 -12.74 -19.19 0.87
C SER A 157 -11.32 -19.37 1.41
N TYR A 158 -10.30 -19.08 0.58
CA TYR A 158 -8.89 -19.11 1.00
C TYR A 158 -8.61 -18.05 2.08
N LEU A 159 -9.04 -16.81 1.87
CA LEU A 159 -8.87 -15.72 2.84
C LEU A 159 -9.60 -15.98 4.16
N SER A 160 -10.80 -16.55 4.10
CA SER A 160 -11.56 -16.95 5.29
C SER A 160 -10.82 -18.03 6.10
N GLY A 161 -10.23 -19.01 5.42
CA GLY A 161 -9.41 -20.04 6.07
C GLY A 161 -8.15 -19.48 6.74
N GLU A 162 -7.48 -18.53 6.11
CA GLU A 162 -6.32 -17.84 6.70
C GLU A 162 -6.70 -16.97 7.90
N TYR A 163 -7.86 -16.31 7.86
CA TYR A 163 -8.38 -15.53 8.99
C TYR A 163 -8.64 -16.42 10.22
N GLU A 164 -9.27 -17.58 10.04
CA GLU A 164 -9.51 -18.51 11.14
C GLU A 164 -8.23 -19.10 11.73
N LYS A 165 -7.23 -19.41 10.89
CA LYS A 165 -5.90 -19.82 11.38
C LYS A 165 -5.24 -18.72 12.20
N LEU A 166 -5.28 -17.48 11.69
CA LEU A 166 -4.66 -16.34 12.36
C LEU A 166 -5.33 -16.02 13.69
N LYS A 167 -6.67 -16.13 13.75
CA LYS A 167 -7.46 -15.98 14.97
C LYS A 167 -7.07 -17.00 16.03
N LYS A 168 -6.95 -18.29 15.66
CA LYS A 168 -6.49 -19.35 16.56
C LYS A 168 -5.08 -19.11 17.09
N HIS A 169 -4.18 -18.65 16.23
CA HIS A 169 -2.81 -18.37 16.65
C HIS A 169 -2.75 -17.17 17.61
N ASN A 170 -3.53 -16.12 17.36
CA ASN A 170 -3.62 -14.96 18.25
C ASN A 170 -4.18 -15.36 19.63
N GLU A 171 -5.22 -16.18 19.65
CA GLU A 171 -5.78 -16.73 20.89
C GLU A 171 -4.75 -17.54 21.68
N MET A 172 -3.97 -18.40 21.00
CA MET A 172 -2.88 -19.16 21.62
C MET A 172 -1.81 -18.27 22.24
N LEU A 173 -1.32 -17.27 21.49
CA LEU A 173 -0.34 -16.30 21.99
C LEU A 173 -0.89 -15.47 23.17
N SER A 174 -2.18 -15.13 23.13
CA SER A 174 -2.83 -14.41 24.24
C SER A 174 -2.88 -15.26 25.52
N SER A 175 -3.11 -16.56 25.39
CA SER A 175 -3.09 -17.53 26.50
C SER A 175 -1.68 -17.68 27.05
N GLU A 176 -0.67 -17.80 26.18
CA GLU A 176 0.74 -17.88 26.57
C GLU A 176 1.20 -16.63 27.32
N LEU A 177 0.82 -15.43 26.84
CA LEU A 177 1.09 -14.17 27.54
C LEU A 177 0.40 -14.10 28.90
N ALA A 178 -0.82 -14.60 29.02
CA ALA A 178 -1.53 -14.65 30.30
C ALA A 178 -0.84 -15.59 31.30
N GLN A 179 -0.34 -16.74 30.82
CA GLN A 179 0.43 -17.67 31.63
C GLN A 179 1.77 -17.09 32.06
N ALA A 180 2.52 -16.47 31.15
CA ALA A 180 3.79 -15.82 31.45
C ALA A 180 3.64 -14.70 32.49
N LYS A 181 2.59 -13.88 32.35
CA LYS A 181 2.25 -12.84 33.36
C LYS A 181 1.97 -13.45 34.73
N LYS A 182 1.17 -14.52 34.79
CA LYS A 182 0.87 -15.23 36.04
C LYS A 182 2.13 -15.78 36.69
N GLN A 183 3.05 -16.35 35.90
CA GLN A 183 4.33 -16.84 36.43
C GLN A 183 5.22 -15.70 36.97
N CYS A 184 5.25 -14.54 36.31
CA CYS A 184 5.96 -13.37 36.82
C CYS A 184 5.35 -12.86 38.14
N ASP A 185 4.02 -12.80 38.25
CA ASP A 185 3.33 -12.36 39.46
C ASP A 185 3.56 -13.31 40.65
N GLU A 186 3.71 -14.61 40.38
CA GLU A 186 4.04 -15.63 41.39
C GLU A 186 5.49 -15.51 41.88
N LEU A 187 6.44 -15.19 40.99
CA LEU A 187 7.83 -14.94 41.36
C LEU A 187 8.02 -13.62 42.14
N LEU A 188 7.16 -12.62 41.92
CA LEU A 188 7.15 -11.34 42.64
C LEU A 188 6.43 -11.39 43.99
N ARG A 189 5.86 -12.54 44.37
CA ARG A 189 5.13 -12.73 45.64
C ARG A 189 6.00 -13.23 46.80
N PHE A 190 7.32 -13.31 46.63
CA PHE A 190 8.32 -13.60 47.67
C PHE A 190 9.20 -12.36 47.92
#